data_AF-A0A2V8EV34-F1
#
_entry.id   AF-A0A2V8EV34-F1
#
_cell.length_a   1.000
_cell.length_b   1.000
_cell.length_c   1.000
_cell.angle_alpha   90.00
_cell.angle_beta   90.00
_cell.angle_gamma   90.00
#
_symmetry.space_group_name_H-M   'P 1'
#
loop_
_entity.id
_entity.type
_entity.pdbx_description
1 polymer ?
#
loop_
_entity_poly.entity_id
_entity_poly.type
_entity_poly.pdbx_seq_one_letter_code
_entity_poly.pdbx_strand_id
1 'polypeptide(L)' 'AARIKPLPANVDGAFAGVLHDLGFPPLMAKLIFMIGRVAGLTAQVTEEYTREKPMRIKIPVVYDGSPPVEPGEPTGR' A
#
# COMPACT_ATOMS: atom_id res chain seq x y z
N ALA A 1 -7.76 36.12 -9.86
CA ALA A 1 -7.06 34.89 -9.41
C ALA A 1 -8.05 33.73 -9.44
N ALA A 2 -7.67 32.59 -10.02
CA ALA A 2 -8.53 31.40 -10.01
C ALA A 2 -8.73 30.92 -8.57
N ARG A 3 -9.98 30.69 -8.16
CA ARG A 3 -10.32 30.21 -6.82
C ARG A 3 -9.82 28.76 -6.70
N ILE A 4 -8.78 28.54 -5.89
CA ILE A 4 -8.29 27.21 -5.56
C ILE A 4 -9.44 26.46 -4.89
N LYS A 5 -9.79 25.27 -5.41
CA LYS A 5 -10.78 24.40 -4.75
C LYS A 5 -10.28 24.08 -3.34
N PRO A 6 -11.14 24.08 -2.32
CA PRO A 6 -10.72 23.69 -0.98
C PRO A 6 -10.07 22.30 -1.05
N LEU A 7 -8.86 22.19 -0.51
CA LEU A 7 -8.12 20.93 -0.38
C LEU A 7 -8.61 20.27 0.92
N PRO A 8 -9.49 19.26 0.85
CA PRO A 8 -9.97 18.60 2.05
C PRO A 8 -8.81 17.90 2.76
N ALA A 9 -8.83 17.93 4.09
CA ALA A 9 -7.91 17.13 4.89
C ALA A 9 -8.17 15.64 4.62
N ASN A 10 -7.11 14.86 4.43
CA ASN A 10 -7.21 13.41 4.36
C ASN A 10 -7.42 12.81 5.77
N VAL A 11 -7.72 11.50 5.82
CA VAL A 11 -7.90 10.80 7.10
C VAL A 11 -6.67 10.88 7.99
N ASP A 12 -5.47 10.87 7.42
CA ASP A 12 -4.22 10.91 8.18
C ASP A 12 -4.07 12.25 8.93
N GLY A 13 -4.36 13.37 8.26
CA GLY A 13 -4.33 14.71 8.84
C GLY A 13 -5.43 14.92 9.89
N ALA A 14 -6.64 14.45 9.60
CA ALA A 14 -7.74 14.49 10.57
C ALA A 14 -7.42 13.67 11.83
N PHE A 15 -6.92 12.45 11.64
CA PHE A 15 -6.56 11.54 12.74
C PHE A 15 -5.39 12.06 13.58
N ALA A 16 -4.35 12.59 12.92
CA ALA A 16 -3.22 13.21 13.61
C ALA A 16 -3.63 14.44 14.43
N GLY A 17 -4.52 15.28 13.90
CA GLY A 17 -5.05 16.44 14.64
C GLY A 17 -5.77 16.03 15.92
N VAL A 18 -6.65 15.03 15.84
CA VAL A 18 -7.37 14.51 17.03
C VAL A 18 -6.40 13.95 18.06
N LEU A 19 -5.42 13.13 17.66
CA LEU A 19 -4.45 12.55 18.61
C LEU A 19 -3.54 13.61 19.24
N HIS A 20 -3.19 14.65 18.49
CA HIS A 20 -2.46 15.80 19.02
C HIS A 20 -3.29 16.53 20.09
N ASP A 21 -4.56 16.83 19.80
CA ASP A 21 -5.45 17.52 20.74
C ASP A 21 -5.72 16.71 22.01
N LEU A 22 -5.69 15.38 21.91
CA LEU A 22 -5.75 14.47 23.06
C LEU A 22 -4.44 14.37 23.86
N GLY A 23 -3.39 15.07 23.44
CA GLY A 23 -2.10 15.14 24.15
C GLY A 23 -1.19 13.92 23.93
N PHE A 24 -1.43 13.12 22.89
CA PHE A 24 -0.54 11.99 22.60
C PHE A 24 0.81 12.48 22.08
N PRO A 25 1.94 11.93 22.58
CA PRO A 25 3.23 12.22 22.00
C PRO A 25 3.30 11.67 20.56
N PRO A 26 4.02 12.32 19.63
CA PRO A 26 4.03 11.94 18.22
C PRO A 26 4.38 10.47 17.95
N LEU A 27 5.25 9.88 18.78
CA LEU A 27 5.62 8.46 18.67
C LEU A 27 4.42 7.53 18.95
N MET A 28 3.64 7.83 19.99
CA MET A 28 2.45 7.06 20.35
C MET A 28 1.36 7.23 19.29
N ALA A 29 1.16 8.44 18.78
CA ALA A 29 0.17 8.69 17.72
C ALA A 29 0.46 7.87 16.45
N LYS A 30 1.74 7.77 16.05
CA LYS A 30 2.18 6.90 14.95
C LYS A 30 1.94 5.42 15.26
N LEU A 31 2.18 4.98 16.49
CA LEU A 31 1.91 3.60 16.90
C LEU A 31 0.43 3.25 16.75
N ILE A 32 -0.46 4.12 17.24
CA ILE A 32 -1.91 3.93 17.11
C ILE A 32 -2.31 3.82 15.63
N PHE A 33 -1.77 4.69 14.78
CA PHE A 33 -2.02 4.63 13.33
C PHE A 33 -1.58 3.28 12.73
N MET A 34 -0.38 2.80 13.08
CA MET A 34 0.13 1.51 12.59
C MET A 34 -0.75 0.34 13.03
N ILE A 35 -1.20 0.30 14.29
CA ILE A 35 -2.08 -0.75 14.80
C ILE A 35 -3.37 -0.84 13.97
N GLY A 36 -3.99 0.32 13.68
CA GLY A 36 -5.20 0.37 12.85
C GLY A 36 -4.98 -0.20 11.44
N ARG A 37 -3.82 0.10 10.81
CA ARG A 37 -3.48 -0.44 9.49
C ARG A 37 -3.18 -1.94 9.52
N VAL A 38 -2.49 -2.42 10.56
CA VAL A 38 -2.15 -3.83 10.73
C VAL A 38 -3.39 -4.71 10.82
N ALA A 39 -4.45 -4.24 11.50
CA ALA A 39 -5.72 -4.97 11.56
C ALA A 39 -6.31 -5.24 10.16
N GLY A 40 -6.36 -4.20 9.30
CA GLY A 40 -6.86 -4.33 7.94
C GLY A 40 -5.98 -5.21 7.05
N LEU A 41 -4.65 -5.07 7.15
CA LEU A 41 -3.70 -5.92 6.40
C LEU A 41 -3.85 -7.39 6.80
N THR A 42 -4.00 -7.69 8.10
CA THR A 42 -4.15 -9.06 8.59
C THR A 42 -5.47 -9.69 8.13
N ALA A 43 -6.55 -8.90 8.12
CA ALA A 43 -7.82 -9.31 7.56
C ALA A 43 -7.66 -9.67 6.07
N GLN A 44 -7.10 -8.76 5.26
CA GLN A 44 -6.87 -8.99 3.83
C GLN A 44 -6.03 -10.24 3.56
N VAL A 45 -4.95 -10.45 4.32
CA VAL A 45 -4.11 -11.67 4.20
C VAL A 45 -4.94 -12.93 4.45
N THR A 46 -5.80 -12.91 5.47
CA THR A 46 -6.68 -14.04 5.77
C THR A 46 -7.67 -14.31 4.63
N GLU A 47 -8.23 -13.26 4.01
CA GLU A 47 -9.12 -13.41 2.86
C GLU A 47 -8.41 -14.03 1.67
N GLU A 48 -7.20 -13.58 1.34
CA GLU A 48 -6.40 -14.14 0.23
C GLU A 48 -6.07 -15.62 0.46
N TYR A 49 -5.70 -16.01 1.68
CA TYR A 49 -5.37 -17.42 1.98
C TYR A 49 -6.59 -18.36 1.92
N THR A 50 -7.77 -17.88 2.29
CA THR A 50 -8.95 -18.73 2.51
C THR A 50 -9.92 -18.77 1.33
N ARG A 51 -9.93 -17.74 0.48
CA ARG A 51 -10.95 -17.57 -0.57
C ARG A 51 -10.41 -17.37 -1.97
N GLU A 52 -9.17 -16.91 -2.12
CA GLU A 52 -8.64 -16.47 -3.41
C GLU A 52 -7.66 -17.48 -4.03
N LYS A 53 -7.50 -17.42 -5.36
CA LYS A 53 -6.53 -18.26 -6.08
C LYS A 53 -5.11 -17.69 -5.94
N PRO A 54 -4.09 -18.52 -5.67
CA PRO A 54 -2.70 -18.08 -5.64
C PRO A 54 -2.28 -17.39 -6.94
N MET A 55 -1.50 -16.30 -6.82
CA MET A 55 -0.90 -15.58 -7.95
C MET A 55 -1.90 -15.07 -9.01
N ARG A 56 -3.12 -14.70 -8.60
CA ARG A 56 -4.16 -14.15 -9.51
C ARG A 56 -3.92 -12.70 -9.94
N ILE A 57 -3.03 -11.98 -9.24
CA ILE A 57 -2.82 -10.54 -9.43
C ILE A 57 -2.13 -10.30 -10.78
N LYS A 58 -2.77 -9.50 -11.64
CA LYS A 58 -2.18 -8.98 -12.88
C LYS A 58 -1.85 -7.52 -12.69
N ILE A 59 -0.58 -7.18 -12.82
CA ILE A 59 -0.11 -5.79 -12.74
C ILE A 59 -0.07 -5.25 -14.17
N PRO A 60 -0.65 -4.07 -14.47
CA PRO A 60 -0.67 -3.49 -15.81
C PRO A 60 0.69 -2.86 -16.13
N VAL A 61 1.73 -3.69 -16.21
CA VAL A 61 3.10 -3.29 -16.56
C VAL A 61 3.48 -3.90 -17.90
N VAL A 62 4.20 -3.11 -18.70
CA VAL A 62 4.82 -3.57 -19.95
C VAL A 62 6.26 -3.93 -19.61
N TYR A 63 6.66 -5.15 -19.94
CA TYR A 63 8.05 -5.57 -19.81
C TYR A 63 8.88 -4.98 -20.95
N ASP A 64 9.95 -4.26 -20.61
CA ASP A 64 10.85 -3.56 -21.54
C ASP A 64 12.21 -4.26 -21.72
N GLY A 65 12.44 -5.36 -21.02
CA GLY A 65 13.69 -6.12 -21.08
C GLY A 65 13.79 -7.03 -22.31
N SER A 66 14.94 -7.73 -22.42
CA SER A 66 15.18 -8.70 -23.48
C SER A 66 14.11 -9.81 -23.49
N PRO A 67 13.69 -10.28 -24.67
CA PRO A 67 12.70 -11.36 -24.78
C PRO A 67 13.18 -12.63 -24.06
N PRO A 68 12.25 -13.53 -23.68
CA PRO A 68 12.62 -14.83 -23.12
C PRO A 68 13.60 -15.56 -24.04
N VAL A 69 14.65 -16.14 -23.46
CA VAL A 69 15.58 -16.99 -24.21
C VAL A 69 14.90 -18.31 -24.51
N GLU A 70 14.93 -18.74 -25.76
CA GLU A 70 14.33 -20.01 -26.17
C GLU A 70 15.09 -21.20 -25.55
N PRO A 71 14.39 -22.27 -25.10
CA PRO A 71 15.05 -23.42 -24.53
C PRO A 71 16.00 -24.09 -25.55
N GLY A 72 17.31 -24.05 -25.28
CA GLY A 72 18.35 -24.69 -26.10
C GLY A 72 19.29 -23.75 -26.84
N GLU A 73 19.07 -22.43 -26.77
CA GLU A 73 20.04 -21.47 -27.28
C GLU A 73 21.27 -21.41 -26.35
N PRO A 74 22.50 -21.60 -26.86
CA PRO A 74 23.68 -21.61 -26.02
C PRO A 74 23.87 -20.22 -25.41
N THR A 75 23.68 -20.10 -24.09
CA THR A 75 24.10 -18.92 -23.35
C THR A 75 25.62 -18.84 -23.48
N GLY A 76 26.13 -17.90 -24.29
CA GLY A 76 27.56 -17.67 -24.50
C GLY A 76 28.27 -17.08 -23.28
N ARG A 77 28.13 -17.72 -22.11
CA ARG A 77 28.94 -17.52 -20.92
C ARG A 77 29.76 -18.78 -20.64
#